data_AF-X1AM82-F1
#
_entry.id   AF-X1AM82-F1
#
_cell.length_a   1.000
_cell.length_b   1.000
_cell.length_c   1.000
_cell.angle_alpha   90.00
_cell.angle_beta   90.00
_cell.angle_gamma   90.00
#
_symmetry.space_group_name_H-M   'P 1'
#
loop_
_entity.id
_entity.type
_entity.pdbx_description
1 polymer ?
#
loop_
_entity_poly.entity_id
_entity_poly.type
_entity_poly.pdbx_seq_one_letter_code
_entity_poly.pdbx_strand_id
1 'polypeptide(L)'
;PKRSIQKRRSEFDEFFKIGRTLILTNPIFHRYEYSTSDSEKVLSLDFIDCLDIEKPKYELVQGQNIQAIDNKAVNYFCVTNKRFLRYILKIIDPKGIPLMFIKDTKYVVSELFKVKNGLIIILPNFTFGQRKETELRQFLQQIIDIIPKLHEYIVPESDDIPDWVDKYILTGEKNEISTLNKLTARLNETKLAIEKSEKSLKGFNFLKGLFASEGNTLENIVEYVFKEIGFDVERPDDNRDDLIVQIDKKVAVVEIKGLTKSAAEKHAAQLQKWVSNYHAEHDYNPKGILVANTYRNKMLEDRNLEDFPN
;
A
#
# COMPACT_ATOMS: atom_id res chain seq x y z
N PRO A 1 39.89 6.87 14.58
CA PRO A 1 39.99 6.00 13.38
C PRO A 1 39.59 4.54 13.64
N LYS A 2 40.47 3.71 14.21
CA LYS A 2 40.26 2.25 14.36
C LYS A 2 39.04 1.91 15.22
N ARG A 3 38.86 2.62 16.34
CA ARG A 3 37.69 2.47 17.22
C ARG A 3 36.36 2.85 16.53
N SER A 4 36.39 3.83 15.63
CA SER A 4 35.22 4.26 14.85
C SER A 4 34.88 3.30 13.71
N ILE A 5 35.89 2.74 13.02
CA ILE A 5 35.70 1.69 12.01
C ILE A 5 35.15 0.42 12.66
N GLN A 6 35.70 0.00 13.80
CA GLN A 6 35.17 -1.15 14.56
C GLN A 6 33.72 -0.93 14.98
N LYS A 7 33.37 0.29 15.42
CA LYS A 7 31.98 0.64 15.74
C LYS A 7 31.08 0.53 14.49
N ARG A 8 31.46 1.13 13.36
CA ARG A 8 30.69 1.04 12.11
C ARG A 8 30.58 -0.39 11.60
N ARG A 9 31.64 -1.19 11.71
CA ARG A 9 31.62 -2.62 11.38
C ARG A 9 30.62 -3.38 12.26
N SER A 10 30.55 -3.07 13.56
CA SER A 10 29.55 -3.66 14.45
C SER A 10 28.13 -3.26 14.09
N GLU A 11 27.90 -2.00 13.69
CA GLU A 11 26.58 -1.53 13.25
C GLU A 11 26.14 -2.21 11.95
N PHE A 12 27.05 -2.37 10.97
CA PHE A 12 26.77 -3.12 9.74
C PHE A 12 26.58 -4.62 10.02
N ASP A 13 27.36 -5.21 10.93
CA ASP A 13 27.18 -6.61 11.34
C ASP A 13 25.77 -6.84 11.94
N GLU A 14 25.28 -5.93 12.78
CA GLU A 14 23.89 -5.97 13.28
C GLU A 14 22.88 -5.81 12.14
N PHE A 15 23.08 -4.84 11.25
CA PHE A 15 22.22 -4.59 10.08
C PHE A 15 22.07 -5.83 9.18
N PHE A 16 23.17 -6.54 8.91
CA PHE A 16 23.15 -7.74 8.07
C PHE A 16 22.67 -8.99 8.83
N LYS A 17 22.89 -9.09 10.15
CA LYS A 17 22.34 -10.19 10.98
C LYS A 17 20.82 -10.25 10.95
N ILE A 18 20.15 -9.10 10.93
CA ILE A 18 18.68 -9.02 10.81
C ILE A 18 18.17 -9.16 9.36
N GLY A 19 19.05 -9.47 8.41
CA GLY A 19 18.67 -9.80 7.02
C GLY A 19 18.44 -8.60 6.09
N ARG A 20 19.00 -7.42 6.39
CA ARG A 20 18.81 -6.22 5.56
C ARG A 20 19.74 -6.20 4.35
N THR A 21 19.36 -5.41 3.36
CA THR A 21 20.08 -5.25 2.10
C THR A 21 20.66 -3.86 1.96
N LEU A 22 21.95 -3.79 1.61
CA LEU A 22 22.66 -2.55 1.26
C LEU A 22 22.85 -2.49 -0.26
N ILE A 23 22.39 -1.41 -0.88
CA ILE A 23 22.60 -1.17 -2.31
C ILE A 23 23.65 -0.08 -2.48
N LEU A 24 24.71 -0.40 -3.21
CA LEU A 24 25.78 0.51 -3.52
C LEU A 24 25.72 0.88 -5.00
N THR A 25 25.48 2.16 -5.25
CA THR A 25 25.57 2.76 -6.58
C THR A 25 26.90 3.50 -6.64
N ASN A 26 27.68 3.29 -7.70
CA ASN A 26 29.06 3.80 -7.82
C ASN A 26 30.05 3.09 -6.87
N PRO A 27 30.53 1.88 -7.21
CA PRO A 27 31.36 1.05 -6.32
C PRO A 27 32.82 1.50 -6.19
N ILE A 28 33.12 2.77 -6.47
CA ILE A 28 34.46 3.31 -6.27
C ILE A 28 34.67 3.51 -4.77
N PHE A 29 35.28 2.51 -4.15
CA PHE A 29 35.71 2.55 -2.76
C PHE A 29 37.00 3.38 -2.64
N HIS A 30 36.82 4.66 -2.29
CA HIS A 30 37.91 5.61 -2.08
C HIS A 30 38.55 5.42 -0.70
N ARG A 31 39.87 5.40 -0.69
CA ARG A 31 40.67 5.50 0.54
C ARG A 31 40.83 6.99 0.88
N TYR A 32 40.29 7.39 2.02
CA TYR A 32 40.44 8.75 2.53
C TYR A 32 41.60 8.82 3.50
N GLU A 33 42.58 9.66 3.21
CA GLU A 33 43.69 9.96 4.11
C GLU A 33 43.40 11.23 4.89
N TYR A 34 43.66 11.22 6.19
CA TYR A 34 43.54 12.39 7.05
C TYR A 34 44.61 12.39 8.12
N SER A 35 45.05 13.59 8.50
CA SER A 35 45.91 13.85 9.63
C SER A 35 45.09 14.42 10.77
N THR A 36 45.47 14.11 12.00
CA THR A 36 44.94 14.77 13.20
C THR A 36 45.97 15.78 13.68
N SER A 37 45.52 16.95 14.16
CA SER A 37 46.37 18.06 14.60
C SER A 37 47.46 17.68 15.61
N ASP A 38 47.24 16.60 16.38
CA ASP A 38 48.14 16.17 17.46
C ASP A 38 49.06 15.00 17.09
N SER A 39 49.08 14.53 15.83
CA SER A 39 50.02 13.47 15.43
C SER A 39 50.41 13.55 13.96
N GLU A 40 51.71 13.44 13.65
CA GLU A 40 52.25 13.27 12.28
C GLU A 40 51.81 11.96 11.59
N LYS A 41 50.99 11.12 12.25
CA LYS A 41 50.48 9.88 11.67
C LYS A 41 49.33 10.16 10.71
N VAL A 42 49.58 9.92 9.43
CA VAL A 42 48.53 9.82 8.39
C VAL A 42 47.70 8.58 8.66
N LEU A 43 46.38 8.77 8.77
CA LEU A 43 45.41 7.72 8.97
C LEU A 43 44.60 7.55 7.70
N SER A 44 44.32 6.31 7.31
CA SER A 44 43.51 6.02 6.13
C SER A 44 42.23 5.28 6.49
N LEU A 45 41.13 5.60 5.83
CA LEU A 45 39.84 4.93 5.98
C LEU A 45 39.24 4.60 4.61
N ASP A 46 38.79 3.37 4.44
CA ASP A 46 38.00 2.95 3.28
C ASP A 46 36.63 2.46 3.78
N PHE A 47 35.55 2.85 3.12
CA PHE A 47 34.20 2.43 3.50
C PHE A 47 34.04 0.91 3.44
N ILE A 48 34.72 0.26 2.49
CA ILE A 48 34.63 -1.19 2.34
C ILE A 48 35.17 -1.97 3.55
N ASP A 49 36.11 -1.37 4.31
CA ASP A 49 36.65 -1.97 5.53
C ASP A 49 35.57 -2.20 6.60
N CYS A 50 34.40 -1.57 6.47
CA CYS A 50 33.26 -1.73 7.36
C CYS A 50 32.29 -2.85 6.92
N LEU A 51 32.40 -3.40 5.70
CA LEU A 51 31.37 -4.21 5.06
C LEU A 51 31.60 -5.73 5.10
N ASP A 52 32.69 -6.20 5.71
CA ASP A 52 33.05 -7.64 5.82
C ASP A 52 33.09 -8.38 4.48
N ILE A 53 33.50 -7.69 3.40
CA ILE A 53 33.69 -8.23 2.06
C ILE A 53 35.11 -7.95 1.55
N GLU A 54 35.60 -8.79 0.64
CA GLU A 54 36.87 -8.51 -0.05
C GLU A 54 36.73 -7.37 -1.05
N LYS A 55 37.77 -6.53 -1.16
CA LYS A 55 37.78 -5.39 -2.08
C LYS A 55 37.94 -5.83 -3.54
N PRO A 56 36.93 -5.59 -4.40
CA PRO A 56 37.05 -5.85 -5.82
C PRO A 56 37.99 -4.84 -6.49
N LYS A 57 38.59 -5.23 -7.62
CA LYS A 57 39.39 -4.32 -8.45
C LYS A 57 38.60 -3.84 -9.64
N TYR A 58 38.83 -2.58 -10.01
CA TYR A 58 38.08 -1.90 -11.05
C TYR A 58 39.00 -1.21 -12.05
N GLU A 59 38.49 -1.04 -13.27
CA GLU A 59 39.08 -0.20 -14.29
C GLU A 59 38.00 0.78 -14.79
N LEU A 60 38.37 2.05 -14.95
CA LEU A 60 37.43 3.08 -15.40
C LEU A 60 37.08 2.87 -16.87
N VAL A 61 35.78 2.73 -17.15
CA VAL A 61 35.23 2.58 -18.49
C VAL A 61 33.78 3.04 -18.45
N GLN A 62 33.31 3.74 -19.47
CA GLN A 62 31.96 4.27 -19.47
C GLN A 62 31.12 3.73 -20.61
N GLY A 63 29.82 3.51 -20.34
CA GLY A 63 28.86 3.09 -21.35
C GLY A 63 27.50 2.70 -20.77
N GLN A 64 26.63 2.19 -21.63
CA GLN A 64 25.22 1.90 -21.31
C GLN A 64 24.76 0.51 -21.79
N ASN A 65 25.59 -0.18 -22.56
CA ASN A 65 25.28 -1.51 -23.07
C ASN A 65 25.52 -2.54 -21.96
N ILE A 66 24.48 -2.81 -21.19
CA ILE A 66 24.49 -3.76 -20.08
C ILE A 66 23.59 -4.96 -20.42
N GLN A 67 24.02 -6.16 -20.03
CA GLN A 67 23.24 -7.38 -20.02
C GLN A 67 23.26 -8.00 -18.62
N ALA A 68 22.17 -8.67 -18.23
CA ALA A 68 22.12 -9.41 -16.98
C ALA A 68 22.70 -10.82 -17.14
N ILE A 69 22.98 -11.47 -16.00
CA ILE A 69 23.10 -12.92 -15.92
C ILE A 69 21.79 -13.61 -16.34
N ASP A 70 21.85 -14.90 -16.67
CA ASP A 70 20.69 -15.73 -16.97
C ASP A 70 19.85 -16.03 -15.71
N ASN A 71 19.20 -14.98 -15.20
CA ASN A 71 18.22 -15.03 -14.14
C ASN A 71 17.03 -14.18 -14.57
N LYS A 72 15.82 -14.76 -14.58
CA LYS A 72 14.61 -14.09 -15.09
C LYS A 72 14.33 -12.74 -14.41
N ALA A 73 14.51 -12.65 -13.09
CA ALA A 73 14.25 -11.43 -12.33
C ALA A 73 15.30 -10.35 -12.61
N VAL A 74 16.59 -10.72 -12.59
CA VAL A 74 17.69 -9.79 -12.90
C VAL A 74 17.63 -9.32 -14.34
N ASN A 75 17.31 -10.22 -15.27
CA ASN A 75 17.16 -9.87 -16.68
C ASN A 75 15.96 -8.94 -16.92
N TYR A 76 14.80 -9.21 -16.31
CA TYR A 76 13.65 -8.33 -16.39
C TYR A 76 13.97 -6.92 -15.87
N PHE A 77 14.62 -6.82 -14.70
CA PHE A 77 15.07 -5.53 -14.15
C PHE A 77 16.03 -4.81 -15.11
N CYS A 78 17.04 -5.51 -15.63
CA CYS A 78 18.05 -4.93 -16.51
C CYS A 78 17.44 -4.42 -17.82
N VAL A 79 16.58 -5.22 -18.46
CA VAL A 79 15.93 -4.86 -19.74
C VAL A 79 14.99 -3.68 -19.56
N THR A 80 14.14 -3.70 -18.53
CA THR A 80 13.15 -2.65 -18.24
C THR A 80 13.83 -1.30 -17.94
N ASN A 81 14.96 -1.33 -17.25
CA ASN A 81 15.65 -0.13 -16.77
C ASN A 81 16.91 0.23 -17.58
N LYS A 82 17.17 -0.45 -18.69
CA LYS A 82 18.41 -0.28 -19.49
C LYS A 82 18.73 1.18 -19.82
N ARG A 83 17.70 1.99 -20.11
CA ARG A 83 17.84 3.41 -20.44
C ARG A 83 18.34 4.29 -19.29
N PHE A 84 18.19 3.84 -18.05
CA PHE A 84 18.62 4.57 -16.85
C PHE A 84 20.00 4.13 -16.38
N LEU A 85 20.38 2.87 -16.66
CA LEU A 85 21.63 2.27 -16.19
C LEU A 85 22.82 2.71 -17.03
N ARG A 86 23.90 3.11 -16.35
CA ARG A 86 25.18 3.47 -16.94
C ARG A 86 26.30 2.88 -16.09
N TYR A 87 27.26 2.23 -16.72
CA TYR A 87 28.50 1.86 -16.04
C TYR A 87 29.53 2.97 -16.25
N ILE A 88 30.34 3.22 -15.22
CA ILE A 88 31.50 4.14 -15.23
C ILE A 88 32.81 3.40 -14.88
N LEU A 89 32.70 2.09 -14.66
CA LEU A 89 33.80 1.17 -14.44
C LEU A 89 33.39 -0.25 -14.86
N LYS A 90 34.37 -1.12 -14.99
CA LYS A 90 34.23 -2.58 -15.04
C LYS A 90 34.99 -3.20 -13.88
N ILE A 91 34.46 -4.27 -13.33
CA ILE A 91 35.08 -5.07 -12.27
C ILE A 91 35.96 -6.12 -12.93
N ILE A 92 37.27 -6.03 -12.69
CA ILE A 92 38.29 -6.92 -13.30
C ILE A 92 38.68 -8.08 -12.39
N ASP A 93 38.45 -7.94 -11.10
CA ASP A 93 38.65 -8.98 -10.07
C ASP A 93 37.41 -9.01 -9.18
N PRO A 94 36.30 -9.60 -9.66
CA PRO A 94 35.06 -9.69 -8.89
C PRO A 94 35.25 -10.60 -7.68
N LYS A 95 34.71 -10.18 -6.55
CA LYS A 95 34.75 -10.95 -5.29
C LYS A 95 33.37 -11.46 -4.87
N GLY A 96 32.31 -10.93 -5.49
CA GLY A 96 30.94 -11.38 -5.33
C GLY A 96 30.46 -12.24 -6.49
N ILE A 97 29.17 -12.54 -6.47
CA ILE A 97 28.45 -13.21 -7.55
C ILE A 97 28.14 -12.16 -8.63
N PRO A 98 28.65 -12.29 -9.87
CA PRO A 98 28.35 -11.33 -10.95
C PRO A 98 26.86 -11.32 -11.29
N LEU A 99 26.28 -10.13 -11.41
CA LEU A 99 24.87 -9.94 -11.76
C LEU A 99 24.67 -9.37 -13.16
N MET A 100 25.55 -8.47 -13.60
CA MET A 100 25.44 -7.78 -14.87
C MET A 100 26.80 -7.57 -15.50
N PHE A 101 26.80 -7.54 -16.83
CA PHE A 101 27.98 -7.48 -17.68
C PHE A 101 27.85 -6.39 -18.74
N ILE A 102 28.97 -5.90 -19.26
CA ILE A 102 28.96 -5.17 -20.52
C ILE A 102 28.50 -6.14 -21.62
N LYS A 103 27.49 -5.73 -22.40
CA LYS A 103 26.83 -6.56 -23.41
C LYS A 103 27.85 -7.22 -24.33
N ASP A 104 27.67 -8.51 -24.60
CA ASP A 104 28.50 -9.32 -25.50
C ASP A 104 29.97 -9.44 -25.03
N THR A 105 30.22 -9.25 -23.73
CA THR A 105 31.55 -9.41 -23.11
C THR A 105 31.47 -10.15 -21.78
N LYS A 106 32.64 -10.50 -21.23
CA LYS A 106 32.80 -11.06 -19.87
C LYS A 106 33.01 -10.00 -18.78
N TYR A 107 33.00 -8.71 -19.13
CA TYR A 107 33.34 -7.65 -18.17
C TYR A 107 32.17 -7.36 -17.25
N VAL A 108 32.38 -7.59 -15.95
CA VAL A 108 31.37 -7.42 -14.90
C VAL A 108 31.17 -5.94 -14.60
N VAL A 109 29.94 -5.51 -14.37
CA VAL A 109 29.59 -4.13 -13.95
C VAL A 109 28.70 -4.09 -12.71
N SER A 110 28.28 -5.25 -12.20
CA SER A 110 27.44 -5.43 -11.04
C SER A 110 27.74 -6.77 -10.39
N GLU A 111 27.79 -6.80 -9.06
CA GLU A 111 28.01 -8.02 -8.29
C GLU A 111 27.21 -8.01 -6.99
N LEU A 112 27.07 -9.20 -6.40
CA LEU A 112 26.25 -9.48 -5.24
C LEU A 112 27.07 -10.21 -4.18
N PHE A 113 26.96 -9.77 -2.93
CA PHE A 113 27.58 -10.44 -1.79
C PHE A 113 26.50 -10.86 -0.81
N LYS A 114 26.61 -12.10 -0.32
CA LYS A 114 25.91 -12.53 0.89
C LYS A 114 26.79 -12.22 2.10
N VAL A 115 26.26 -11.41 3.00
CA VAL A 115 26.92 -11.06 4.26
C VAL A 115 25.99 -11.48 5.39
N LYS A 116 26.35 -12.54 6.11
CA LYS A 116 25.48 -13.16 7.12
C LYS A 116 24.10 -13.52 6.52
N ASN A 117 23.03 -12.91 7.02
CA ASN A 117 21.65 -13.10 6.57
C ASN A 117 21.20 -12.04 5.55
N GLY A 118 22.00 -10.99 5.34
CA GLY A 118 21.69 -9.86 4.46
C GLY A 118 22.47 -9.88 3.15
N LEU A 119 22.25 -8.86 2.33
CA LEU A 119 22.86 -8.73 1.00
C LEU A 119 23.56 -7.39 0.82
N ILE A 120 24.64 -7.40 0.05
CA ILE A 120 25.21 -6.20 -0.55
C ILE A 120 25.08 -6.33 -2.07
N ILE A 121 24.36 -5.39 -2.68
CA ILE A 121 24.14 -5.34 -4.12
C ILE A 121 24.93 -4.15 -4.67
N ILE A 122 25.92 -4.42 -5.50
CA ILE A 122 26.64 -3.40 -6.26
C ILE A 122 25.94 -3.21 -7.58
N LEU A 123 25.31 -2.05 -7.78
CA LEU A 123 24.61 -1.71 -9.02
C LEU A 123 25.42 -0.71 -9.86
N PRO A 124 25.27 -0.75 -11.20
CA PRO A 124 25.72 0.33 -12.07
C PRO A 124 25.09 1.66 -11.64
N ASN A 125 25.72 2.76 -12.04
CA ASN A 125 25.16 4.08 -11.78
C ASN A 125 23.84 4.24 -12.57
N PHE A 126 22.95 5.10 -12.08
CA PHE A 126 21.71 5.42 -12.76
C PHE A 126 21.42 6.91 -12.73
N THR A 127 20.77 7.39 -13.78
CA THR A 127 20.45 8.82 -13.93
C THR A 127 19.01 9.02 -14.34
N PHE A 128 18.30 9.90 -13.62
CA PHE A 128 16.95 10.37 -13.96
C PHE A 128 17.00 11.84 -14.37
N GLY A 129 16.20 12.24 -15.36
CA GLY A 129 16.02 13.64 -15.69
C GLY A 129 15.20 14.39 -14.62
N GLN A 130 15.34 15.71 -14.53
CA GLN A 130 14.76 16.56 -13.48
C GLN A 130 13.22 16.54 -13.35
N ARG A 131 12.47 15.82 -14.20
CA ARG A 131 10.99 15.75 -14.20
C ARG A 131 10.43 14.33 -14.33
N LYS A 132 11.14 13.32 -13.82
CA LYS A 132 10.81 11.90 -14.00
C LYS A 132 10.55 11.17 -12.67
N GLU A 133 9.78 11.79 -11.78
CA GLU A 133 9.49 11.22 -10.45
C GLU A 133 8.79 9.86 -10.53
N THR A 134 7.82 9.71 -11.44
CA THR A 134 7.12 8.44 -11.64
C THR A 134 8.07 7.32 -12.08
N GLU A 135 8.99 7.61 -13.00
CA GLU A 135 9.97 6.62 -13.47
C GLU A 135 10.98 6.25 -12.37
N LEU A 136 11.40 7.22 -11.54
CA LEU A 136 12.24 6.96 -10.38
C LEU A 136 11.53 6.07 -9.36
N ARG A 137 10.27 6.36 -9.03
CA ARG A 137 9.47 5.52 -8.12
C ARG A 137 9.31 4.10 -8.64
N GLN A 138 9.02 3.95 -9.94
CA GLN A 138 8.96 2.64 -10.58
C GLN A 138 10.29 1.89 -10.54
N PHE A 139 11.40 2.58 -10.81
CA PHE A 139 12.73 1.98 -10.73
C PHE A 139 13.07 1.51 -9.32
N LEU A 140 12.83 2.34 -8.30
CA LEU A 140 13.06 1.98 -6.90
C LEU A 140 12.18 0.82 -6.45
N GLN A 141 10.91 0.79 -6.88
CA GLN A 141 10.02 -0.33 -6.61
C GLN A 141 10.57 -1.62 -7.22
N GLN A 142 11.04 -1.59 -8.47
CA GLN A 142 11.63 -2.77 -9.12
C GLN A 142 12.93 -3.23 -8.44
N ILE A 143 13.71 -2.32 -7.87
CA ILE A 143 14.83 -2.69 -7.00
C ILE A 143 14.34 -3.40 -5.73
N ILE A 144 13.27 -2.93 -5.10
CA ILE A 144 12.71 -3.59 -3.92
C ILE A 144 12.18 -4.98 -4.29
N ASP A 145 11.51 -5.11 -5.43
CA ASP A 145 10.90 -6.36 -5.89
C ASP A 145 11.95 -7.43 -6.26
N ILE A 146 13.15 -7.02 -6.68
CA ILE A 146 14.22 -7.97 -7.02
C ILE A 146 14.93 -8.55 -5.79
N ILE A 147 14.91 -7.85 -4.64
CA ILE A 147 15.67 -8.26 -3.45
C ILE A 147 15.26 -9.67 -2.96
N PRO A 148 13.97 -10.01 -2.79
CA PRO A 148 13.57 -11.36 -2.39
C PRO A 148 14.03 -12.42 -3.39
N LYS A 149 14.02 -12.12 -4.68
CA LYS A 149 14.46 -13.03 -5.74
C LYS A 149 15.96 -13.24 -5.75
N LEU A 150 16.73 -12.23 -5.36
CA LEU A 150 18.17 -12.38 -5.12
C LEU A 150 18.46 -13.18 -3.85
N HIS A 151 17.64 -13.04 -2.80
CA HIS A 151 17.76 -13.92 -1.63
C HIS A 151 17.51 -15.39 -2.00
N GLU A 152 16.46 -15.68 -2.78
CA GLU A 152 16.19 -17.01 -3.33
C GLU A 152 17.37 -17.52 -4.17
N TYR A 153 17.93 -16.69 -5.06
CA TYR A 153 19.02 -17.10 -5.96
C TYR A 153 20.34 -17.50 -5.25
N ILE A 154 20.59 -16.97 -4.04
CA ILE A 154 21.81 -17.28 -3.28
C ILE A 154 21.57 -18.43 -2.28
N VAL A 155 20.32 -18.78 -2.02
CA VAL A 155 20.00 -20.05 -1.37
C VAL A 155 20.06 -21.10 -2.46
N PRO A 156 20.91 -22.14 -2.35
CA PRO A 156 20.95 -23.19 -3.37
C PRO A 156 19.53 -23.71 -3.61
N GLU A 157 19.12 -23.77 -4.88
CA GLU A 157 17.83 -24.34 -5.29
C GLU A 157 17.70 -25.73 -4.66
N SER A 158 16.58 -25.96 -3.98
CA SER A 158 16.23 -27.23 -3.34
C SER A 158 15.85 -28.33 -4.34
N ASP A 159 16.06 -28.10 -5.64
CA ASP A 159 15.56 -28.94 -6.72
C ASP A 159 16.15 -30.36 -6.73
N ASP A 160 17.24 -30.58 -5.97
CA ASP A 160 17.86 -31.90 -5.76
C ASP A 160 17.51 -32.56 -4.40
N ILE A 161 16.65 -31.95 -3.58
CA ILE A 161 16.25 -32.52 -2.28
C ILE A 161 15.00 -33.38 -2.49
N PRO A 162 15.08 -34.72 -2.33
CA PRO A 162 13.92 -35.57 -2.52
C PRO A 162 12.85 -35.32 -1.43
N ASP A 163 11.57 -35.39 -1.80
CA ASP A 163 10.42 -35.22 -0.88
C ASP A 163 10.46 -36.10 0.37
N TRP A 164 11.17 -37.24 0.33
CA TRP A 164 11.28 -38.11 1.51
C TRP A 164 12.05 -37.45 2.65
N VAL A 165 12.89 -36.45 2.36
CA VAL A 165 13.70 -35.72 3.35
C VAL A 165 12.82 -34.93 4.32
N ASP A 166 11.63 -34.48 3.90
CA ASP A 166 10.65 -33.79 4.76
C ASP A 166 10.16 -34.62 5.95
N LYS A 167 10.43 -35.93 5.95
CA LYS A 167 10.15 -36.82 7.10
C LYS A 167 11.12 -36.59 8.26
N TYR A 168 12.27 -35.97 8.01
CA TYR A 168 13.30 -35.71 9.01
C TYR A 168 13.17 -34.29 9.50
N ILE A 169 12.87 -34.15 10.79
CA ILE A 169 12.71 -32.85 11.42
C ILE A 169 14.02 -32.41 12.06
N LEU A 170 14.55 -31.28 11.62
CA LEU A 170 15.77 -30.69 12.14
C LEU A 170 15.54 -30.03 13.52
N THR A 171 16.64 -29.81 14.23
CA THR A 171 16.60 -29.11 15.52
C THR A 171 16.19 -27.65 15.30
N GLY A 172 15.07 -27.23 15.90
CA GLY A 172 14.51 -25.88 15.74
C GLY A 172 13.39 -25.80 14.70
N GLU A 173 13.30 -26.75 13.77
CA GLU A 173 12.28 -26.74 12.70
C GLU A 173 10.85 -26.83 13.26
N LYS A 174 10.62 -27.62 14.31
CA LYS A 174 9.31 -27.67 14.99
C LYS A 174 8.88 -26.30 15.53
N ASN A 175 9.82 -25.51 16.03
CA ASN A 175 9.53 -24.17 16.56
C ASN A 175 9.17 -23.21 15.43
N GLU A 176 9.87 -23.28 14.31
CA GLU A 176 9.57 -22.48 13.13
C GLU A 176 8.23 -22.86 12.50
N ILE A 177 7.94 -24.15 12.35
CA ILE A 177 6.61 -24.64 11.90
C ILE A 177 5.50 -24.13 12.83
N SER A 178 5.71 -24.21 14.16
CA SER A 178 4.73 -23.70 15.12
C SER A 178 4.54 -22.18 15.00
N THR A 179 5.63 -21.43 14.79
CA THR A 179 5.60 -19.98 14.61
C THR A 179 4.85 -19.61 13.33
N LEU A 180 5.14 -20.29 12.22
CA LEU A 180 4.47 -20.11 10.94
C LEU A 180 2.96 -20.35 11.09
N ASN A 181 2.55 -21.44 11.75
CA ASN A 181 1.14 -21.74 11.98
C ASN A 181 0.44 -20.64 12.80
N LYS A 182 1.09 -20.13 13.86
CA LYS A 182 0.55 -19.02 14.67
C LYS A 182 0.43 -17.72 13.85
N LEU A 183 1.42 -17.40 13.04
CA LEU A 183 1.40 -16.22 12.17
C LEU A 183 0.30 -16.31 11.12
N THR A 184 0.14 -17.47 10.48
CA THR A 184 -0.92 -17.72 9.49
C THR A 184 -2.31 -17.63 10.11
N ALA A 185 -2.51 -18.18 11.32
CA ALA A 185 -3.79 -18.05 12.03
C ALA A 185 -4.12 -16.58 12.30
N ARG A 186 -3.16 -15.82 12.83
CA ARG A 186 -3.33 -14.38 13.11
C ARG A 186 -3.59 -13.57 11.83
N LEU A 187 -2.94 -13.92 10.71
CA LEU A 187 -3.18 -13.29 9.42
C LEU A 187 -4.64 -13.48 8.98
N ASN A 188 -5.18 -14.69 9.12
CA ASN A 188 -6.57 -14.99 8.75
C ASN A 188 -7.58 -14.26 9.65
N GLU A 189 -7.35 -14.25 10.97
CA GLU A 189 -8.18 -13.47 11.91
C GLU A 189 -8.17 -11.97 11.57
N THR A 190 -6.99 -11.43 11.28
CA THR A 190 -6.84 -10.01 10.91
C THR A 190 -7.58 -9.69 9.61
N LYS A 191 -7.52 -10.58 8.61
CA LYS A 191 -8.27 -10.41 7.35
C LYS A 191 -9.78 -10.36 7.59
N LEU A 192 -10.33 -11.29 8.39
CA LEU A 192 -11.75 -11.29 8.74
C LEU A 192 -12.16 -10.01 9.49
N ALA A 193 -11.31 -9.51 10.38
CA ALA A 193 -11.55 -8.25 11.09
C ALA A 193 -11.58 -7.05 10.12
N ILE A 194 -10.66 -7.01 9.14
CA ILE A 194 -10.63 -5.98 8.10
C ILE A 194 -11.92 -6.02 7.29
N GLU A 195 -12.34 -7.18 6.80
CA GLU A 195 -13.59 -7.33 6.03
C GLU A 195 -14.82 -6.86 6.82
N LYS A 196 -14.88 -7.17 8.12
CA LYS A 196 -15.93 -6.68 9.02
C LYS A 196 -15.92 -5.15 9.14
N SER A 197 -14.74 -4.57 9.33
CA SER A 197 -14.58 -3.11 9.39
C SER A 197 -14.93 -2.43 8.07
N GLU A 198 -14.53 -2.99 6.93
CA GLU A 198 -14.89 -2.48 5.60
C GLU A 198 -16.40 -2.53 5.38
N LYS A 199 -17.09 -3.62 5.78
CA LYS A 199 -18.54 -3.71 5.72
C LYS A 199 -19.20 -2.63 6.60
N SER A 200 -18.68 -2.40 7.80
CA SER A 200 -19.16 -1.33 8.68
C SER A 200 -18.96 0.06 8.06
N LEU A 201 -17.79 0.31 7.45
CA LEU A 201 -17.49 1.58 6.77
C LEU A 201 -18.41 1.80 5.57
N LYS A 202 -18.73 0.76 4.80
CA LYS A 202 -19.73 0.82 3.72
C LYS A 202 -21.11 1.19 4.27
N GLY A 203 -21.51 0.64 5.41
CA GLY A 203 -22.74 1.02 6.10
C GLY A 203 -22.77 2.51 6.50
N PHE A 204 -21.68 3.02 7.07
CA PHE A 204 -21.58 4.46 7.38
C PHE A 204 -21.61 5.33 6.13
N ASN A 205 -20.96 4.92 5.04
CA ASN A 205 -20.99 5.67 3.77
C ASN A 205 -22.39 5.66 3.14
N PHE A 206 -23.13 4.56 3.25
CA PHE A 206 -24.53 4.50 2.85
C PHE A 206 -25.37 5.53 3.65
N LEU A 207 -25.23 5.55 4.98
CA LEU A 207 -25.94 6.51 5.83
C LEU A 207 -25.54 7.98 5.57
N LYS A 208 -24.27 8.25 5.22
CA LYS A 208 -23.84 9.60 4.82
C LYS A 208 -24.58 10.13 3.59
N GLY A 209 -25.20 9.26 2.79
CA GLY A 209 -26.08 9.68 1.71
C GLY A 209 -27.23 10.58 2.20
N LEU A 210 -27.69 10.44 3.46
CA LEU A 210 -28.68 11.36 4.07
C LEU A 210 -28.30 12.83 3.92
N PHE A 211 -27.01 13.16 3.86
CA PHE A 211 -26.54 14.53 3.74
C PHE A 211 -26.57 15.06 2.31
N ALA A 212 -26.44 14.21 1.29
CA ALA A 212 -26.12 14.66 -0.08
C ALA A 212 -26.99 14.05 -1.20
N SER A 213 -27.61 12.89 -0.97
CA SER A 213 -28.37 12.18 -2.00
C SER A 213 -29.75 12.81 -2.26
N GLU A 214 -30.36 12.40 -3.37
CA GLU A 214 -31.73 12.74 -3.76
C GLU A 214 -32.43 11.53 -4.41
N GLY A 215 -33.74 11.66 -4.66
CA GLY A 215 -34.58 10.64 -5.29
C GLY A 215 -34.48 9.28 -4.60
N ASN A 216 -34.55 8.20 -5.39
CA ASN A 216 -34.55 6.82 -4.90
C ASN A 216 -33.37 6.50 -3.97
N THR A 217 -32.21 7.14 -4.15
CA THR A 217 -31.08 6.89 -3.23
C THR A 217 -31.38 7.42 -1.83
N LEU A 218 -31.93 8.63 -1.74
CA LEU A 218 -32.34 9.21 -0.46
C LEU A 218 -33.49 8.43 0.16
N GLU A 219 -34.50 8.05 -0.64
CA GLU A 219 -35.63 7.24 -0.20
C GLU A 219 -35.19 5.89 0.39
N ASN A 220 -34.29 5.17 -0.27
CA ASN A 220 -33.72 3.91 0.23
C ASN A 220 -33.03 4.08 1.60
N ILE A 221 -32.31 5.19 1.79
CA ILE A 221 -31.59 5.43 3.05
C ILE A 221 -32.56 5.83 4.16
N VAL A 222 -33.56 6.67 3.85
CA VAL A 222 -34.59 7.07 4.81
C VAL A 222 -35.44 5.88 5.24
N GLU A 223 -35.81 4.99 4.32
CA GLU A 223 -36.47 3.72 4.65
C GLU A 223 -35.62 2.88 5.62
N TYR A 224 -34.34 2.71 5.31
CA TYR A 224 -33.42 1.98 6.19
C TYR A 224 -33.41 2.58 7.60
N VAL A 225 -33.33 3.92 7.71
CA VAL A 225 -33.34 4.61 9.00
C VAL A 225 -34.65 4.41 9.75
N PHE A 226 -35.81 4.52 9.09
CA PHE A 226 -37.11 4.26 9.73
C PHE A 226 -37.20 2.82 10.26
N LYS A 227 -36.74 1.83 9.48
CA LYS A 227 -36.67 0.42 9.92
C LYS A 227 -35.76 0.25 11.14
N GLU A 228 -34.57 0.87 11.15
CA GLU A 228 -33.64 0.80 12.28
C GLU A 228 -34.18 1.48 13.55
N ILE A 229 -35.03 2.50 13.41
CA ILE A 229 -35.72 3.14 14.54
C ILE A 229 -36.89 2.28 15.07
N GLY A 230 -37.30 1.25 14.32
CA GLY A 230 -38.34 0.29 14.73
C GLY A 230 -39.70 0.51 14.07
N PHE A 231 -39.75 1.26 12.97
CA PHE A 231 -40.97 1.34 12.15
C PHE A 231 -41.06 0.16 11.18
N ASP A 232 -42.26 -0.37 11.01
CA ASP A 232 -42.62 -1.16 9.85
C ASP A 232 -42.77 -0.19 8.67
N VAL A 233 -42.09 -0.46 7.54
CA VAL A 233 -42.09 0.43 6.38
C VAL A 233 -42.58 -0.29 5.14
N GLU A 234 -43.54 0.32 4.45
CA GLU A 234 -44.16 -0.15 3.22
C GLU A 234 -43.90 0.87 2.09
N ARG A 235 -43.60 0.35 0.88
CA ARG A 235 -43.55 1.14 -0.35
C ARG A 235 -44.81 0.86 -1.16
N PRO A 236 -45.64 1.85 -1.45
CA PRO A 236 -46.77 1.66 -2.36
C PRO A 236 -46.27 1.33 -3.77
N ASP A 237 -46.92 0.38 -4.44
CA ASP A 237 -46.56 -0.08 -5.80
C ASP A 237 -46.81 0.95 -6.91
N ASP A 238 -47.61 1.98 -6.63
CA ASP A 238 -47.86 3.09 -7.54
C ASP A 238 -47.15 4.33 -7.02
N ASN A 239 -46.58 5.16 -7.92
CA ASN A 239 -45.92 6.48 -7.73
C ASN A 239 -46.79 7.52 -6.94
N ARG A 240 -47.32 7.13 -5.78
CA ARG A 240 -48.30 7.83 -4.96
C ARG A 240 -47.58 8.34 -3.71
N ASP A 241 -47.05 7.48 -2.84
CA ASP A 241 -46.32 7.93 -1.63
C ASP A 241 -44.87 7.43 -1.64
N ASP A 242 -43.94 8.23 -1.10
CA ASP A 242 -42.53 7.83 -1.03
C ASP A 242 -42.37 6.66 -0.03
N LEU A 243 -42.96 6.76 1.18
CA LEU A 243 -43.04 5.65 2.16
C LEU A 243 -44.29 5.76 3.05
N ILE A 244 -44.84 4.62 3.47
CA ILE A 244 -45.79 4.52 4.59
C ILE A 244 -45.08 3.83 5.74
N VAL A 245 -45.15 4.42 6.95
CA VAL A 245 -44.48 3.89 8.15
C VAL A 245 -45.48 3.66 9.28
N GLN A 246 -45.27 2.60 10.03
CA GLN A 246 -46.15 2.20 11.14
C GLN A 246 -45.36 1.83 12.40
N ILE A 247 -45.86 2.24 13.56
CA ILE A 247 -45.40 1.78 14.87
C ILE A 247 -46.59 1.72 15.84
N ASP A 248 -46.73 0.64 16.60
CA ASP A 248 -47.84 0.45 17.57
C ASP A 248 -49.23 0.77 17.01
N LYS A 249 -49.51 0.35 15.77
CA LYS A 249 -50.74 0.61 15.00
C LYS A 249 -51.00 2.08 14.63
N LYS A 250 -50.04 2.98 14.87
CA LYS A 250 -50.09 4.35 14.38
C LYS A 250 -49.44 4.42 13.02
N VAL A 251 -50.17 4.92 12.03
CA VAL A 251 -49.69 5.07 10.65
C VAL A 251 -49.26 6.51 10.38
N ALA A 252 -48.16 6.66 9.65
CA ALA A 252 -47.72 7.92 9.07
C ALA A 252 -47.39 7.75 7.58
N VAL A 253 -47.70 8.78 6.79
CA VAL A 253 -47.30 8.89 5.39
C VAL A 253 -46.10 9.82 5.32
N VAL A 254 -45.07 9.41 4.58
CA VAL A 254 -43.79 10.11 4.51
C VAL A 254 -43.56 10.61 3.08
N GLU A 255 -43.24 11.90 2.97
CA GLU A 255 -42.74 12.51 1.73
C GLU A 255 -41.27 12.86 1.91
N ILE A 256 -40.44 12.52 0.93
CA ILE A 256 -38.98 12.64 0.99
C ILE A 256 -38.51 13.57 -0.12
N LYS A 257 -37.70 14.58 0.23
CA LYS A 257 -37.17 15.54 -0.74
C LYS A 257 -35.69 15.84 -0.50
N GLY A 258 -34.87 15.55 -1.52
CA GLY A 258 -33.50 16.04 -1.61
C GLY A 258 -33.47 17.36 -2.39
N LEU A 259 -33.08 18.46 -1.75
CA LEU A 259 -33.19 19.81 -2.30
C LEU A 259 -31.85 20.54 -2.24
N THR A 260 -31.58 21.37 -3.24
CA THR A 260 -30.41 22.28 -3.26
C THR A 260 -30.70 23.64 -2.59
N LYS A 261 -31.93 23.84 -2.14
CA LYS A 261 -32.45 25.05 -1.46
C LYS A 261 -33.36 24.63 -0.31
N SER A 262 -34.02 25.59 0.34
CA SER A 262 -35.10 25.32 1.31
C SER A 262 -36.26 24.56 0.66
N ALA A 263 -36.98 23.81 1.48
CA ALA A 263 -38.27 23.27 1.11
C ALA A 263 -39.31 24.41 1.00
N ALA A 264 -40.25 24.27 0.07
CA ALA A 264 -41.34 25.21 -0.15
C ALA A 264 -42.68 24.61 0.33
N GLU A 265 -43.66 25.48 0.61
CA GLU A 265 -45.02 25.10 1.01
C GLU A 265 -45.67 24.06 0.09
N LYS A 266 -45.35 24.09 -1.21
CA LYS A 266 -45.82 23.09 -2.18
C LYS A 266 -45.47 21.64 -1.80
N HIS A 267 -44.36 21.41 -1.08
CA HIS A 267 -43.96 20.08 -0.61
C HIS A 267 -44.84 19.63 0.56
N ALA A 268 -45.20 20.54 1.46
CA ALA A 268 -46.16 20.25 2.52
C ALA A 268 -47.58 20.02 1.97
N ALA A 269 -47.98 20.81 0.96
CA ALA A 269 -49.25 20.62 0.27
C ALA A 269 -49.33 19.26 -0.45
N GLN A 270 -48.22 18.82 -1.05
CA GLN A 270 -48.12 17.48 -1.65
C GLN A 270 -48.30 16.39 -0.58
N LEU A 271 -47.58 16.47 0.54
CA LEU A 271 -47.75 15.56 1.66
C LEU A 271 -49.19 15.53 2.20
N GLN A 272 -49.84 16.69 2.31
CA GLN A 272 -51.24 16.77 2.79
C GLN A 272 -52.21 16.05 1.86
N LYS A 273 -51.95 16.05 0.55
CA LYS A 273 -52.74 15.28 -0.42
C LYS A 273 -52.65 13.79 -0.12
N TRP A 274 -51.45 13.28 0.18
CA TRP A 274 -51.23 11.87 0.50
C TRP A 274 -51.90 11.44 1.80
N VAL A 275 -51.78 12.25 2.85
CA VAL A 275 -52.53 12.05 4.12
C VAL A 275 -54.03 11.95 3.85
N SER A 276 -54.57 12.82 3.00
CA SER A 276 -56.02 12.84 2.68
C SER A 276 -56.44 11.61 1.87
N ASN A 277 -55.61 11.16 0.93
CA ASN A 277 -55.87 9.95 0.14
C ASN A 277 -55.88 8.70 1.04
N TYR A 278 -54.87 8.55 1.89
CA TYR A 278 -54.79 7.42 2.82
C TYR A 278 -56.01 7.39 3.75
N HIS A 279 -56.43 8.54 4.28
CA HIS A 279 -57.64 8.65 5.09
C HIS A 279 -58.91 8.23 4.33
N ALA A 280 -59.06 8.64 3.08
CA ALA A 280 -60.21 8.24 2.27
C ALA A 280 -60.23 6.74 1.95
N GLU A 281 -59.07 6.11 1.77
CA GLU A 281 -58.96 4.68 1.43
C GLU A 281 -59.07 3.75 2.65
N HIS A 282 -58.55 4.16 3.81
CA HIS A 282 -58.39 3.30 4.98
C HIS A 282 -59.26 3.70 6.19
N ASP A 283 -60.04 4.79 6.09
CA ASP A 283 -60.83 5.37 7.20
C ASP A 283 -59.99 5.63 8.47
N TYR A 284 -58.71 5.94 8.27
CA TYR A 284 -57.73 6.21 9.32
C TYR A 284 -56.97 7.49 8.98
N ASN A 285 -56.88 8.44 9.91
CA ASN A 285 -56.21 9.72 9.65
C ASN A 285 -54.71 9.64 10.02
N PRO A 286 -53.80 9.44 9.05
CA PRO A 286 -52.40 9.24 9.37
C PRO A 286 -51.68 10.55 9.67
N LYS A 287 -50.52 10.45 10.32
CA LYS A 287 -49.63 11.60 10.47
C LYS A 287 -48.85 11.83 9.17
N GLY A 288 -48.77 13.06 8.69
CA GLY A 288 -47.83 13.43 7.63
C GLY A 288 -46.43 13.71 8.19
N ILE A 289 -45.39 13.13 7.59
CA ILE A 289 -43.98 13.41 7.89
C ILE A 289 -43.28 13.88 6.62
N LEU A 290 -42.73 15.10 6.63
CA LEU A 290 -41.88 15.59 5.54
C LEU A 290 -40.41 15.44 5.95
N VAL A 291 -39.66 14.64 5.20
CA VAL A 291 -38.20 14.51 5.35
C VAL A 291 -37.53 15.32 4.25
N ALA A 292 -36.99 16.49 4.62
CA ALA A 292 -36.31 17.39 3.69
C ALA A 292 -34.79 17.40 3.96
N ASN A 293 -34.01 16.95 2.98
CA ASN A 293 -32.56 17.16 2.92
C ASN A 293 -32.29 18.42 2.09
N THR A 294 -32.38 19.57 2.73
CA THR A 294 -32.16 20.90 2.15
C THR A 294 -30.67 21.21 1.97
N TYR A 295 -30.38 22.11 1.03
CA TYR A 295 -29.02 22.57 0.73
C TYR A 295 -28.00 21.42 0.56
N ARG A 296 -28.42 20.28 0.00
CA ARG A 296 -27.66 19.03 -0.05
C ARG A 296 -26.31 19.13 -0.79
N ASN A 297 -26.15 20.16 -1.61
CA ASN A 297 -24.93 20.47 -2.37
C ASN A 297 -23.92 21.32 -1.58
N LYS A 298 -24.20 21.65 -0.32
CA LYS A 298 -23.28 22.37 0.58
C LYS A 298 -22.80 21.45 1.70
N MET A 299 -21.60 21.74 2.21
CA MET A 299 -21.10 21.15 3.46
C MET A 299 -22.07 21.48 4.60
N LEU A 300 -22.17 20.61 5.61
CA LEU A 300 -23.16 20.75 6.69
C LEU A 300 -22.96 22.08 7.45
N GLU A 301 -21.71 22.48 7.65
CA GLU A 301 -21.32 23.71 8.34
C GLU A 301 -21.73 24.99 7.58
N ASP A 302 -21.99 24.87 6.28
CA ASP A 302 -22.39 25.98 5.41
C ASP A 302 -23.92 26.09 5.20
N ARG A 303 -24.70 25.19 5.82
CA ARG A 303 -26.18 25.16 5.72
C ARG A 303 -26.82 26.09 6.75
N ASN A 304 -26.53 27.38 6.63
CA ASN A 304 -26.92 28.41 7.61
C ASN A 304 -28.23 29.14 7.25
N LEU A 305 -29.08 28.54 6.40
CA LEU A 305 -30.35 29.11 5.95
C LEU A 305 -31.50 28.25 6.45
N GLU A 306 -32.69 28.83 6.59
CA GLU A 306 -33.88 28.10 7.06
C GLU A 306 -34.29 26.98 6.09
N ASP A 307 -34.63 25.81 6.65
CA ASP A 307 -35.00 24.63 5.86
C ASP A 307 -36.42 24.68 5.31
N PHE A 308 -37.32 25.40 5.98
CA PHE A 308 -38.72 25.55 5.59
C PHE A 308 -39.19 26.98 5.93
N PRO A 309 -40.02 27.63 5.08
CA PRO A 309 -40.55 28.96 5.36
C PRO A 309 -41.44 28.98 6.59
N ASN A 310 -41.24 29.98 7.45
CA ASN A 310 -42.09 30.28 8.61
C ASN A 310 -43.33 31.09 8.24
#